data_AF-W7X474-F1
#
_entry.id   AF-W7X474-F1
#
_cell.length_a   1.000
_cell.length_b   1.000
_cell.length_c   1.000
_cell.angle_alpha   90.00
_cell.angle_beta   90.00
_cell.angle_gamma   90.00
#
_symmetry.space_group_name_H-M   'P 1'
#
loop_
_entity.id
_entity.type
_entity.pdbx_description
1 polymer ?
#
loop_
_entity_poly.entity_id
_entity_poly.type
_entity_poly.pdbx_seq_one_letter_code
_entity_poly.pdbx_strand_id
1 'polypeptide(L)'
;MSYDLNLKCADPKNTALDFRYISLLTSCIQDDYTCVALNQDHNDMNTQIKPCSIQLVSNQTLQQSVEKSMNMQKDLPNVSKFEQLKRITLEINDGKYLPQLKSNTALATYDIIAIKTRNEKVFHSLCIDYDDYDILCFDMSERLPFIPKRGWIQEAVRKGISFEICYSEAIEDPAKKRTVLANCINIVKMTKGKNIIFSSSCSSDFDHRSPFDIIMLGTLIGLTRDQTHDALKKFPSNCIKRSRYRKTYEGTISHASKNDMEEFKKKNEAQIERIQKKVKKNEEISQQIQSSADKNNLKLKLLERNKKISVMENKSNILFDKESQKIDFDPNQNVFLNPKRVKYPTNPNNQKESNQMQIEEEKKNQPTDIKQNNSNNNNNTSVQENKEEQKPKLLSFSITN
;
A
#
# COMPACT_ATOMS: atom_id res chain seq x y z
N MET A 1 7.13 -8.13 12.72
CA MET A 1 6.61 -7.74 11.40
C MET A 1 7.57 -6.73 10.81
N SER A 2 8.50 -7.23 9.99
CA SER A 2 9.42 -6.42 9.20
C SER A 2 8.98 -6.48 7.73
N TYR A 3 9.30 -5.46 6.95
CA TYR A 3 8.84 -5.32 5.57
C TYR A 3 10.02 -5.04 4.65
N ASP A 4 10.01 -5.61 3.44
CA ASP A 4 10.92 -5.23 2.35
C ASP A 4 10.11 -4.91 1.10
N LEU A 5 10.04 -3.64 0.73
CA LEU A 5 9.16 -3.19 -0.35
C LEU A 5 9.87 -3.07 -1.70
N ASN A 6 11.05 -3.66 -1.89
CA ASN A 6 11.77 -3.58 -3.17
C ASN A 6 12.57 -4.86 -3.49
N LEU A 7 11.92 -6.00 -3.73
CA LEU A 7 12.62 -7.17 -4.27
C LEU A 7 12.63 -7.13 -5.80
N LYS A 8 13.64 -7.73 -6.42
CA LYS A 8 13.72 -7.91 -7.88
C LYS A 8 13.67 -9.38 -8.24
N CYS A 9 13.11 -9.67 -9.41
CA CYS A 9 13.06 -11.00 -10.00
C CYS A 9 13.60 -10.92 -11.44
N ALA A 10 14.26 -11.98 -11.92
CA ALA A 10 14.77 -12.01 -13.28
C ALA A 10 13.64 -12.13 -14.32
N ASP A 11 12.62 -12.93 -14.03
CA ASP A 11 11.40 -13.02 -14.83
C ASP A 11 10.14 -12.77 -13.97
N PRO A 12 9.64 -11.52 -13.94
CA PRO A 12 8.44 -11.18 -13.18
C PRO A 12 7.17 -11.88 -13.68
N LYS A 13 7.14 -12.37 -14.93
CA LYS A 13 5.97 -13.05 -15.50
C LYS A 13 5.90 -14.51 -15.09
N ASN A 14 7.04 -15.12 -14.74
CA ASN A 14 7.12 -16.54 -14.42
C ASN A 14 7.95 -16.77 -13.15
N THR A 15 7.58 -16.08 -12.08
CA THR A 15 8.26 -16.14 -10.77
C THR A 15 8.26 -17.54 -10.15
N ALA A 16 7.30 -18.39 -10.51
CA ALA A 16 7.22 -19.78 -10.04
C ALA A 16 8.35 -20.67 -10.58
N LEU A 17 8.97 -20.31 -11.72
CA LEU A 17 10.13 -21.01 -12.27
C LEU A 17 11.46 -20.37 -11.88
N ASP A 18 11.45 -19.18 -11.28
CA ASP A 18 12.67 -18.51 -10.83
C ASP A 18 13.09 -19.06 -9.45
N PHE A 19 13.92 -20.10 -9.48
CA PHE A 19 14.47 -20.70 -8.27
C PHE A 19 15.24 -19.70 -7.38
N ARG A 20 15.88 -18.67 -7.97
CA ARG A 20 16.61 -17.67 -7.20
C ARG A 20 15.64 -16.78 -6.43
N TYR A 21 14.55 -16.37 -7.08
CA TYR A 21 13.52 -15.60 -6.40
C TYR A 21 12.80 -16.40 -5.30
N ILE A 22 12.52 -17.69 -5.53
CA ILE A 22 11.96 -18.57 -4.49
C ILE A 22 12.92 -18.73 -3.30
N SER A 23 14.21 -18.88 -3.57
CA SER A 23 15.25 -18.89 -2.53
C SER A 23 15.23 -17.58 -1.73
N LEU A 24 15.20 -16.44 -2.41
CA LEU A 24 15.17 -15.12 -1.77
C LEU A 24 13.96 -14.94 -0.86
N LEU A 25 12.77 -15.36 -1.33
CA LEU A 25 11.56 -15.35 -0.52
C LEU A 25 11.67 -16.29 0.68
N THR A 26 12.34 -17.43 0.53
CA THR A 26 12.58 -18.38 1.62
C THR A 26 13.47 -17.72 2.68
N SER A 27 14.59 -17.09 2.27
CA SER A 27 15.48 -16.33 3.14
C SER A 27 14.76 -15.19 3.87
N CYS A 28 13.88 -14.44 3.18
CA CYS A 28 13.06 -13.40 3.81
C CYS A 28 12.14 -13.95 4.91
N ILE A 29 11.50 -15.11 4.67
CA ILE A 29 10.63 -15.76 5.65
C ILE A 29 11.44 -16.23 6.87
N GLN A 30 12.65 -16.74 6.66
CA GLN A 30 13.55 -17.16 7.74
C GLN A 30 14.03 -15.97 8.59
N ASP A 31 14.25 -14.81 7.97
CA ASP A 31 14.66 -13.56 8.63
C ASP A 31 13.48 -12.75 9.24
N ASP A 32 12.30 -13.37 9.43
CA ASP A 32 11.09 -12.78 10.03
C ASP A 32 10.48 -11.59 9.26
N TYR A 33 10.70 -11.52 7.94
CA TYR A 33 9.93 -10.60 7.09
C TYR A 33 8.50 -11.11 6.95
N THR A 34 7.55 -10.22 7.19
CA THR A 34 6.11 -10.53 7.10
C THR A 34 5.49 -10.16 5.78
N CYS A 35 6.09 -9.21 5.07
CA CYS A 35 5.57 -8.78 3.79
C CYS A 35 6.70 -8.27 2.92
N VAL A 36 6.64 -8.66 1.65
CA VAL A 36 7.60 -8.25 0.63
C VAL A 36 6.87 -7.70 -0.59
N ALA A 37 7.49 -6.78 -1.33
CA ALA A 37 6.97 -6.31 -2.60
C ALA A 37 7.92 -6.62 -3.74
N LEU A 38 7.40 -7.27 -4.79
CA LEU A 38 8.14 -7.51 -6.02
C LEU A 38 8.03 -6.28 -6.91
N ASN A 39 9.18 -5.65 -7.18
CA ASN A 39 9.30 -4.44 -7.98
C ASN A 39 9.47 -4.75 -9.47
N GLN A 40 8.81 -3.94 -10.30
CA GLN A 40 9.03 -3.86 -11.74
C GLN A 40 9.46 -2.43 -12.07
N ASP A 41 10.67 -2.28 -12.62
CA ASP A 41 11.21 -0.99 -13.05
C ASP A 41 10.62 -0.60 -14.43
N HIS A 42 10.17 0.65 -14.56
CA HIS A 42 9.69 1.23 -15.81
C HIS A 42 10.48 2.51 -16.09
N ASN A 43 11.55 2.37 -16.90
CA ASN A 43 12.53 3.44 -17.12
C ASN A 43 12.18 4.34 -18.31
N ASP A 44 11.37 3.87 -19.27
CA ASP A 44 11.04 4.64 -20.48
C ASP A 44 9.61 5.19 -20.44
N MET A 45 9.49 6.48 -20.16
CA MET A 45 8.18 7.18 -20.11
C MET A 45 7.54 7.39 -21.49
N ASN A 46 8.27 7.22 -22.60
CA ASN A 46 7.65 7.22 -23.93
C ASN A 46 6.86 5.94 -24.19
N THR A 47 7.18 4.87 -23.45
CA THR A 47 6.41 3.63 -23.52
C THR A 47 5.20 3.71 -22.61
N GLN A 48 4.04 3.33 -23.16
CA GLN A 48 2.80 3.26 -22.38
C GLN A 48 3.01 2.34 -21.18
N ILE A 49 2.65 2.85 -19.99
CA ILE A 49 2.66 2.06 -18.75
C ILE A 49 1.71 0.88 -18.94
N LYS A 50 2.24 -0.33 -18.80
CA LYS A 50 1.48 -1.57 -19.00
C LYS A 50 0.82 -2.00 -17.69
N PRO A 51 -0.33 -2.70 -17.76
CA PRO A 51 -0.90 -3.38 -16.61
C PRO A 51 0.09 -4.38 -16.01
N CYS A 52 -0.05 -4.64 -14.70
CA CYS A 52 0.82 -5.50 -13.94
C CYS A 52 0.80 -6.94 -14.50
N SER A 53 1.96 -7.39 -14.99
CA SER A 53 2.17 -8.78 -15.43
C SER A 53 2.83 -9.65 -14.37
N ILE A 54 3.00 -9.14 -13.15
CA ILE A 54 3.67 -9.86 -12.07
C ILE A 54 2.78 -11.02 -11.60
N GLN A 55 3.33 -12.23 -11.66
CA GLN A 55 2.77 -13.41 -11.01
C GLN A 55 3.41 -13.59 -9.63
N LEU A 56 2.61 -13.85 -8.60
CA LEU A 56 3.12 -14.07 -7.23
C LEU A 56 3.33 -15.56 -6.98
N VAL A 57 4.34 -15.91 -6.19
CA VAL A 57 4.62 -17.31 -5.86
C VAL A 57 3.55 -17.84 -4.91
N SER A 58 3.06 -19.06 -5.14
CA SER A 58 2.03 -19.65 -4.29
C SER A 58 2.56 -19.99 -2.89
N ASN A 59 1.70 -19.86 -1.87
CA ASN A 59 2.06 -20.22 -0.49
C ASN A 59 2.47 -21.71 -0.35
N GLN A 60 1.91 -22.60 -1.18
CA GLN A 60 2.27 -24.01 -1.19
C GLN A 60 3.73 -24.22 -1.63
N THR A 61 4.14 -23.54 -2.71
CA THR A 61 5.52 -23.58 -3.21
C THR A 61 6.51 -23.01 -2.19
N LEU A 62 6.14 -21.90 -1.53
CA LEU A 62 6.97 -21.31 -0.48
C LEU A 62 7.10 -22.22 0.73
N GLN A 63 5.99 -22.82 1.17
CA GLN A 63 6.01 -23.76 2.29
C GLN A 63 6.92 -24.97 2.01
N GLN A 64 6.83 -25.56 0.82
CA GLN A 64 7.70 -26.66 0.41
C GLN A 64 9.19 -26.26 0.39
N SER A 65 9.49 -25.04 -0.08
CA SER A 65 10.85 -24.50 -0.10
C SER A 65 11.41 -24.30 1.32
N VAL A 66 10.61 -23.70 2.22
CA VAL A 66 10.95 -23.51 3.64
C VAL A 66 11.18 -24.86 4.32
N GLU A 67 10.26 -25.81 4.17
CA GLU A 67 10.37 -27.17 4.73
C GLU A 67 11.66 -27.88 4.27
N LYS A 68 12.01 -27.76 2.98
CA LYS A 68 13.24 -28.33 2.42
C LYS A 68 14.50 -27.67 2.98
N SER A 69 14.46 -26.35 3.22
CA SER A 69 15.62 -25.59 3.71
C SER A 69 15.91 -25.82 5.20
N MET A 70 14.87 -26.03 6.03
CA MET A 70 14.97 -26.05 7.49
C MET A 70 15.08 -27.43 8.14
N ASN A 71 15.24 -28.52 7.36
CA ASN A 71 15.56 -29.89 7.83
C ASN A 71 15.00 -30.23 9.24
N MET A 72 13.68 -30.33 9.37
CA MET A 72 12.99 -30.78 10.61
C MET A 72 13.17 -29.88 11.86
N GLN A 73 13.24 -28.55 11.73
CA GLN A 73 12.99 -27.67 12.90
C GLN A 73 11.51 -27.72 13.34
N LYS A 74 11.27 -27.77 14.66
CA LYS A 74 9.92 -27.92 15.25
C LYS A 74 9.03 -26.68 15.08
N ASP A 75 9.63 -25.50 14.95
CA ASP A 75 8.93 -24.23 14.83
C ASP A 75 9.15 -23.66 13.43
N LEU A 76 8.38 -24.13 12.46
CA LEU A 76 8.42 -23.58 11.12
C LEU A 76 7.90 -22.13 11.12
N PRO A 77 8.58 -21.19 10.44
CA PRO A 77 8.09 -19.84 10.29
C PRO A 77 6.73 -19.86 9.58
N ASN A 78 5.82 -19.00 10.05
CA ASN A 78 4.43 -19.05 9.62
C ASN A 78 4.23 -18.43 8.23
N VAL A 79 4.36 -19.25 7.19
CA VAL A 79 4.15 -18.88 5.77
C VAL A 79 2.74 -18.32 5.52
N SER A 80 1.73 -18.69 6.31
CA SER A 80 0.34 -18.22 6.10
C SER A 80 0.17 -16.71 6.33
N LYS A 81 1.08 -16.06 7.07
CA LYS A 81 1.05 -14.62 7.34
C LYS A 81 1.95 -13.82 6.38
N PHE A 82 2.67 -14.48 5.48
CA PHE A 82 3.58 -13.84 4.55
C PHE A 82 2.80 -13.23 3.37
N GLU A 83 2.83 -11.91 3.25
CA GLU A 83 2.11 -11.18 2.19
C GLU A 83 3.07 -10.73 1.08
N GLN A 84 2.76 -11.09 -0.17
CA GLN A 84 3.50 -10.60 -1.34
C GLN A 84 2.70 -9.50 -2.04
N LEU A 85 3.34 -8.38 -2.33
CA LEU A 85 2.76 -7.21 -3.00
C LEU A 85 3.39 -6.96 -4.37
N LYS A 86 2.66 -6.29 -5.24
CA LYS A 86 3.12 -5.88 -6.58
C LYS A 86 3.52 -4.42 -6.56
N ARG A 87 4.78 -4.12 -6.85
CA ARG A 87 5.30 -2.75 -6.91
C ARG A 87 5.73 -2.39 -8.34
N ILE A 88 5.50 -1.13 -8.73
CA ILE A 88 6.12 -0.53 -9.91
C ILE A 88 6.99 0.68 -9.49
N THR A 89 8.16 0.82 -10.09
CA THR A 89 9.01 2.01 -9.95
C THR A 89 9.08 2.74 -11.28
N LEU A 90 8.59 3.99 -11.31
CA LEU A 90 8.55 4.84 -12.51
C LEU A 90 9.69 5.84 -12.49
N GLU A 91 10.50 5.92 -13.54
CA GLU A 91 11.51 6.98 -13.67
C GLU A 91 10.94 8.24 -14.37
N ILE A 92 10.54 9.25 -13.60
CA ILE A 92 9.91 10.47 -14.14
C ILE A 92 10.88 11.64 -14.07
N ASN A 93 11.38 12.08 -15.23
CA ASN A 93 12.31 13.22 -15.33
C ASN A 93 11.71 14.44 -16.05
N ASP A 94 10.51 14.30 -16.64
CA ASP A 94 9.79 15.37 -17.34
C ASP A 94 8.39 15.54 -16.72
N GLY A 95 8.04 16.79 -16.39
CA GLY A 95 6.78 17.13 -15.72
C GLY A 95 5.54 16.80 -16.54
N LYS A 96 5.66 16.65 -17.86
CA LYS A 96 4.52 16.29 -18.74
C LYS A 96 3.90 14.94 -18.43
N TYR A 97 4.63 14.03 -17.77
CA TYR A 97 4.13 12.71 -17.41
C TYR A 97 3.45 12.67 -16.02
N LEU A 98 3.60 13.70 -15.19
CA LEU A 98 2.99 13.74 -13.86
C LEU A 98 1.45 13.62 -13.87
N PRO A 99 0.70 14.25 -14.80
CA PRO A 99 -0.75 14.06 -14.89
C PRO A 99 -1.16 12.60 -15.16
N GLN A 100 -0.28 11.78 -15.73
CA GLN A 100 -0.55 10.38 -16.03
C GLN A 100 -0.65 9.52 -14.77
N LEU A 101 -0.10 9.97 -13.65
CA LEU A 101 -0.20 9.27 -12.36
C LEU A 101 -1.67 9.11 -11.92
N LYS A 102 -2.53 10.09 -12.23
CA LYS A 102 -3.97 10.06 -11.95
C LYS A 102 -4.78 9.34 -13.01
N SER A 103 -4.48 9.60 -14.29
CA SER A 103 -5.33 9.18 -15.39
C SER A 103 -5.06 7.76 -15.89
N ASN A 104 -3.91 7.18 -15.56
CA ASN A 104 -3.53 5.88 -16.09
C ASN A 104 -4.08 4.72 -15.26
N THR A 105 -5.08 4.02 -15.80
CA THR A 105 -5.73 2.87 -15.16
C THR A 105 -4.80 1.67 -14.97
N ALA A 106 -3.71 1.56 -15.74
CA ALA A 106 -2.72 0.49 -15.56
C ALA A 106 -2.07 0.53 -14.17
N LEU A 107 -1.90 1.73 -13.61
CA LEU A 107 -1.31 1.92 -12.29
C LEU A 107 -2.17 1.34 -11.15
N ALA A 108 -3.49 1.23 -11.35
CA ALA A 108 -4.39 0.62 -10.38
C ALA A 108 -4.13 -0.89 -10.17
N THR A 109 -3.47 -1.54 -11.15
CA THR A 109 -3.13 -2.98 -11.09
C THR A 109 -1.94 -3.29 -10.18
N TYR A 110 -1.14 -2.28 -9.83
CA TYR A 110 -0.02 -2.41 -8.88
C TYR A 110 -0.47 -2.02 -7.47
N ASP A 111 0.07 -2.68 -6.45
CA ASP A 111 -0.21 -2.38 -5.04
C ASP A 111 0.52 -1.14 -4.56
N ILE A 112 1.77 -0.97 -4.97
CA ILE A 112 2.64 0.14 -4.57
C ILE A 112 3.17 0.84 -5.81
N ILE A 113 3.12 2.17 -5.83
CA ILE A 113 3.75 2.99 -6.89
C ILE A 113 4.87 3.79 -6.26
N ALA A 114 6.07 3.56 -6.78
CA ALA A 114 7.27 4.28 -6.44
C ALA A 114 7.71 5.16 -7.61
N ILE A 115 8.26 6.34 -7.33
CA ILE A 115 8.76 7.26 -8.34
C ILE A 115 10.22 7.57 -8.07
N LYS A 116 11.06 7.34 -9.10
CA LYS A 116 12.46 7.76 -9.15
C LYS A 116 12.54 9.01 -10.03
N THR A 117 13.23 10.05 -9.58
CA THR A 117 13.43 11.27 -10.37
C THR A 117 14.83 11.84 -10.20
N ARG A 118 15.40 12.35 -11.28
CA ARG A 118 16.69 13.07 -11.34
C ARG A 118 16.50 14.57 -11.56
N ASN A 119 15.27 15.06 -11.71
CA ASN A 119 14.96 16.45 -12.02
C ASN A 119 14.39 17.20 -10.81
N GLU A 120 15.02 18.30 -10.40
CA GLU A 120 14.61 19.11 -9.24
C GLU A 120 13.18 19.64 -9.37
N LYS A 121 12.76 20.08 -10.57
CA LYS A 121 11.41 20.63 -10.80
C LYS A 121 10.33 19.57 -10.65
N VAL A 122 10.61 18.36 -11.13
CA VAL A 122 9.71 17.21 -10.99
C VAL A 122 9.64 16.78 -9.54
N PHE A 123 10.78 16.70 -8.85
CA PHE A 123 10.84 16.41 -7.42
C PHE A 123 10.02 17.39 -6.58
N HIS A 124 10.16 18.70 -6.84
CA HIS A 124 9.33 19.72 -6.19
C HIS A 124 7.84 19.47 -6.39
N SER A 125 7.42 19.26 -7.65
CA SER A 125 6.01 19.05 -7.99
C SER A 125 5.46 17.78 -7.35
N LEU A 126 6.26 16.72 -7.28
CA LEU A 126 5.90 15.48 -6.59
C LEU A 126 5.69 15.72 -5.08
N CYS A 127 6.53 16.53 -4.44
CA CYS A 127 6.35 16.84 -3.02
C CYS A 127 5.14 17.74 -2.76
N ILE A 128 4.90 18.76 -3.59
CA ILE A 128 3.93 19.83 -3.31
C ILE A 128 2.58 19.63 -4.01
N ASP A 129 2.55 19.22 -5.27
CA ASP A 129 1.34 19.28 -6.10
C ASP A 129 0.67 17.92 -6.30
N TYR A 130 1.43 16.83 -6.29
CA TYR A 130 0.93 15.47 -6.56
C TYR A 130 0.92 14.59 -5.30
N ASP A 131 0.04 13.60 -5.31
CA ASP A 131 -0.15 12.66 -4.20
C ASP A 131 -0.64 11.25 -4.61
N ASP A 132 -0.62 10.88 -5.89
CA ASP A 132 -1.09 9.57 -6.38
C ASP A 132 -0.04 8.46 -6.33
N TYR A 133 1.02 8.68 -5.55
CA TYR A 133 2.12 7.75 -5.39
C TYR A 133 2.44 7.55 -3.90
N ASP A 134 3.19 6.49 -3.61
CA ASP A 134 3.42 6.03 -2.24
C ASP A 134 4.86 6.29 -1.80
N ILE A 135 5.80 6.01 -2.68
CA ILE A 135 7.23 6.03 -2.38
C ILE A 135 7.97 6.96 -3.35
N LEU A 136 8.88 7.77 -2.81
CA LEU A 136 9.85 8.53 -3.58
C LEU A 136 11.24 7.90 -3.40
N CYS A 137 11.85 7.52 -4.52
CA CYS A 137 13.14 6.87 -4.58
C CYS A 137 14.22 7.87 -5.02
N PHE A 138 15.40 7.75 -4.43
CA PHE A 138 16.59 8.44 -4.91
C PHE A 138 17.62 7.40 -5.38
N ASP A 139 18.40 7.78 -6.39
CA ASP A 139 19.62 7.09 -6.73
C ASP A 139 20.71 7.54 -5.75
N MET A 140 21.09 6.69 -4.80
CA MET A 140 22.10 7.03 -3.80
C MET A 140 23.52 6.72 -4.30
N SER A 141 23.63 5.87 -5.32
CA SER A 141 24.90 5.41 -5.90
C SER A 141 25.72 6.52 -6.57
N GLU A 142 25.05 7.58 -7.05
CA GLU A 142 25.66 8.75 -7.69
C GLU A 142 25.47 10.01 -6.84
N ARG A 143 26.23 11.07 -7.15
CA ARG A 143 25.97 12.38 -6.55
C ARG A 143 24.54 12.80 -6.92
N LEU A 144 23.72 13.13 -5.92
CA LEU A 144 22.36 13.61 -6.17
C LEU A 144 22.39 14.80 -7.15
N PRO A 145 21.56 14.78 -8.20
CA PRO A 145 21.60 15.81 -9.25
C PRO A 145 21.16 17.19 -8.75
N PHE A 146 20.45 17.24 -7.62
CA PHE A 146 20.02 18.45 -6.94
C PHE A 146 20.05 18.22 -5.43
N ILE A 147 20.00 19.31 -4.66
CA ILE A 147 19.93 19.25 -3.20
C ILE A 147 18.45 19.37 -2.78
N PRO A 148 17.85 18.31 -2.21
CA PRO A 148 16.46 18.38 -1.76
C PRO A 148 16.27 19.44 -0.68
N LYS A 149 15.30 20.33 -0.86
CA LYS A 149 14.98 21.36 0.14
C LYS A 149 14.09 20.79 1.23
N ARG A 150 14.40 21.13 2.48
CA ARG A 150 13.69 20.65 3.67
C ARG A 150 12.18 20.90 3.64
N GLY A 151 11.74 22.07 3.16
CA GLY A 151 10.31 22.41 3.09
C GLY A 151 9.50 21.44 2.23
N TRP A 152 10.06 21.04 1.08
CA TRP A 152 9.42 20.10 0.16
C TRP A 152 9.31 18.70 0.75
N ILE A 153 10.41 18.22 1.34
CA ILE A 153 10.43 16.92 2.02
C ILE A 153 9.42 16.89 3.17
N GLN A 154 9.36 17.96 3.98
CA GLN A 154 8.41 18.03 5.09
C GLN A 154 6.95 17.98 4.62
N GLU A 155 6.64 18.62 3.49
CA GLU A 155 5.30 18.57 2.90
C GLU A 155 4.96 17.16 2.38
N ALA A 156 5.90 16.49 1.73
CA ALA A 156 5.73 15.09 1.34
C ALA A 156 5.53 14.16 2.55
N VAL A 157 6.31 14.34 3.62
CA VAL A 157 6.12 13.62 4.89
C VAL A 157 4.72 13.87 5.47
N ARG A 158 4.23 15.11 5.43
CA ARG A 158 2.89 15.50 5.90
C ARG A 158 1.78 14.79 5.12
N LYS A 159 1.95 14.61 3.81
CA LYS A 159 1.05 13.83 2.95
C LYS A 159 1.14 12.31 3.16
N GLY A 160 2.11 11.85 3.95
CA GLY A 160 2.33 10.42 4.20
C GLY A 160 3.09 9.71 3.08
N ILE A 161 3.77 10.45 2.20
CA ILE A 161 4.69 9.87 1.22
C ILE A 161 5.95 9.39 1.94
N SER A 162 6.45 8.23 1.53
CA SER A 162 7.65 7.63 2.10
C SER A 162 8.87 7.83 1.22
N PHE A 163 10.04 7.99 1.83
CA PHE A 163 11.32 8.10 1.15
C PHE A 163 12.08 6.78 1.29
N GLU A 164 12.47 6.23 0.16
CA GLU A 164 13.18 4.95 0.13
C GLU A 164 14.69 5.13 0.20
N ILE A 165 15.33 4.32 1.03
CA ILE A 165 16.78 4.12 1.07
C ILE A 165 17.05 2.66 0.70
N CYS A 166 17.60 2.47 -0.49
CA CYS A 166 18.06 1.18 -0.95
C CYS A 166 19.46 0.89 -0.38
N TYR A 167 19.59 -0.11 0.49
CA TYR A 167 20.87 -0.37 1.16
C TYR A 167 21.83 -1.22 0.31
N SER A 168 21.33 -1.99 -0.67
CA SER A 168 22.18 -2.80 -1.55
C SER A 168 23.11 -1.97 -2.41
N GLU A 169 22.73 -0.74 -2.75
CA GLU A 169 23.62 0.20 -3.47
C GLU A 169 24.95 0.43 -2.72
N ALA A 170 24.98 0.28 -1.39
CA ALA A 170 26.21 0.37 -0.59
C ALA A 170 26.99 -0.95 -0.50
N ILE A 171 26.36 -2.08 -0.84
CA ILE A 171 26.92 -3.44 -0.76
C ILE A 171 27.52 -3.84 -2.12
N GLU A 172 26.79 -3.58 -3.22
CA GLU A 172 27.16 -4.00 -4.58
C GLU A 172 28.50 -3.40 -5.04
N ASP A 173 28.71 -2.10 -4.80
CA ASP A 173 29.91 -1.38 -5.23
C ASP A 173 30.61 -0.66 -4.06
N PRO A 174 31.71 -1.22 -3.53
CA PRO A 174 32.48 -0.61 -2.46
C PRO A 174 33.01 0.80 -2.79
N ALA A 175 33.24 1.12 -4.07
CA ALA A 175 33.71 2.44 -4.49
C ALA A 175 32.62 3.51 -4.31
N LYS A 176 31.35 3.13 -4.52
CA LYS A 176 30.19 4.03 -4.37
C LYS A 176 29.69 4.13 -2.93
N LYS A 177 30.07 3.19 -2.05
CA LYS A 177 29.66 3.17 -0.63
C LYS A 177 29.78 4.52 0.07
N ARG A 178 30.88 5.26 -0.14
CA ARG A 178 31.08 6.59 0.47
C ARG A 178 30.02 7.59 0.01
N THR A 179 29.69 7.59 -1.28
CA THR A 179 28.67 8.46 -1.88
C THR A 179 27.28 8.09 -1.39
N VAL A 180 26.96 6.79 -1.37
CA VAL A 180 25.68 6.27 -0.86
C VAL A 180 25.46 6.72 0.58
N LEU A 181 26.43 6.49 1.47
CA LEU A 181 26.32 6.87 2.88
C LEU A 181 26.15 8.39 3.05
N ALA A 182 26.90 9.20 2.29
CA ALA A 182 26.77 10.66 2.35
C ALA A 182 25.37 11.14 1.90
N ASN A 183 24.83 10.55 0.84
CA ASN A 183 23.48 10.85 0.36
C ASN A 183 22.41 10.42 1.37
N CYS A 184 22.54 9.22 1.95
CA CYS A 184 21.64 8.73 3.00
C CYS A 184 21.61 9.67 4.22
N ILE A 185 22.79 10.09 4.71
CA ILE A 185 22.89 11.04 5.84
C ILE A 185 22.16 12.35 5.51
N ASN A 186 22.30 12.86 4.27
CA ASN A 186 21.62 14.07 3.84
C ASN A 186 20.09 13.89 3.85
N ILE A 187 19.57 12.77 3.34
CA ILE A 187 18.13 12.48 3.35
C ILE A 187 17.61 12.33 4.77
N VAL A 188 18.30 11.57 5.63
CA VAL A 188 17.95 11.40 7.06
C VAL A 188 17.88 12.75 7.76
N LYS A 189 18.83 13.65 7.50
CA LYS A 189 18.85 15.00 8.07
C LYS A 189 17.66 15.84 7.60
N MET A 190 17.25 15.72 6.33
CA MET A 190 16.12 16.49 5.79
C MET A 190 14.76 15.96 6.29
N THR A 191 14.60 14.64 6.38
CA THR A 191 13.37 14.00 6.87
C THR A 191 13.24 14.01 8.39
N LYS A 192 14.36 14.23 9.11
CA LYS A 192 14.48 14.04 10.57
C LYS A 192 14.14 12.62 11.01
N GLY A 193 14.46 11.63 10.16
CA GLY A 193 14.18 10.22 10.43
C GLY A 193 12.69 9.83 10.35
N LYS A 194 11.85 10.62 9.68
CA LYS A 194 10.41 10.32 9.49
C LYS A 194 10.14 9.81 8.08
N ASN A 195 9.20 8.87 7.97
CA ASN A 195 8.74 8.28 6.71
C ASN A 195 9.90 7.77 5.82
N ILE A 196 10.93 7.19 6.44
CA ILE A 196 12.00 6.51 5.71
C ILE A 196 11.64 5.02 5.62
N ILE A 197 11.89 4.40 4.48
CA ILE A 197 11.76 2.96 4.28
C ILE A 197 13.11 2.43 3.84
N PHE A 198 13.58 1.37 4.49
CA PHE A 198 14.70 0.59 3.99
C PHE A 198 14.21 -0.49 3.04
N SER A 199 14.96 -0.70 1.98
CA SER A 199 14.67 -1.74 1.00
C SER A 199 15.96 -2.33 0.44
N SER A 200 15.87 -3.54 -0.08
CA SER A 200 17.04 -4.29 -0.53
C SER A 200 17.32 -4.15 -2.03
N SER A 201 16.33 -3.89 -2.89
CA SER A 201 16.47 -3.94 -4.37
C SER A 201 17.18 -5.20 -4.88
N CYS A 202 17.22 -6.29 -4.11
CA CYS A 202 18.07 -7.43 -4.40
C CYS A 202 17.33 -8.44 -5.30
N SER A 203 18.11 -9.14 -6.12
CA SER A 203 17.64 -10.28 -6.93
C SER A 203 18.21 -11.62 -6.43
N SER A 204 19.11 -11.57 -5.45
CA SER A 204 19.79 -12.71 -4.86
C SER A 204 19.77 -12.62 -3.34
N ASP A 205 19.73 -13.79 -2.70
CA ASP A 205 19.76 -13.98 -1.26
C ASP A 205 21.03 -13.42 -0.60
N PHE A 206 22.15 -13.38 -1.33
CA PHE A 206 23.43 -12.90 -0.80
C PHE A 206 23.43 -11.42 -0.43
N ASP A 207 22.59 -10.62 -1.10
CA ASP A 207 22.49 -9.17 -0.85
C ASP A 207 21.36 -8.83 0.14
N HIS A 208 20.49 -9.80 0.45
CA HIS A 208 19.47 -9.67 1.47
C HIS A 208 20.11 -9.56 2.87
N ARG A 209 19.47 -8.84 3.78
CA ARG A 209 19.97 -8.63 5.14
C ARG A 209 18.83 -8.79 6.14
N SER A 210 19.19 -9.33 7.31
CA SER A 210 18.24 -9.47 8.41
C SER A 210 17.79 -8.08 8.92
N PRO A 211 16.60 -7.96 9.51
CA PRO A 211 16.13 -6.69 10.08
C PRO A 211 17.10 -6.11 11.12
N PHE A 212 17.82 -6.96 11.87
CA PHE A 212 18.79 -6.52 12.87
C PHE A 212 20.03 -5.86 12.23
N ASP A 213 20.50 -6.39 11.10
CA ASP A 213 21.61 -5.78 10.36
C ASP A 213 21.21 -4.42 9.78
N ILE A 214 19.97 -4.32 9.29
CA ILE A 214 19.44 -3.03 8.79
C ILE A 214 19.32 -2.02 9.93
N ILE A 215 18.98 -2.46 11.15
CA ILE A 215 19.00 -1.58 12.34
C ILE A 215 20.40 -0.98 12.54
N MET A 216 21.46 -1.79 12.41
CA MET A 216 22.84 -1.31 12.50
C MET A 216 23.19 -0.34 11.36
N LEU A 217 22.82 -0.66 10.12
CA LEU A 217 23.03 0.25 8.98
C LEU A 217 22.33 1.60 9.18
N GLY A 218 21.10 1.60 9.70
CA GLY A 218 20.37 2.83 10.02
C GLY A 218 21.08 3.69 11.05
N THR A 219 21.68 3.07 12.08
CA THR A 219 22.47 3.82 13.08
C THR A 219 23.73 4.44 12.49
N LEU A 220 24.37 3.80 11.49
CA LEU A 220 25.55 4.35 10.81
C LEU A 220 25.24 5.62 10.00
N ILE A 221 24.02 5.74 9.46
CA ILE A 221 23.59 6.92 8.68
C ILE A 221 22.91 8.01 9.54
N GLY A 222 22.95 7.86 10.87
CA GLY A 222 22.49 8.88 11.82
C GLY A 222 21.03 8.76 12.27
N LEU A 223 20.38 7.61 12.09
CA LEU A 223 19.09 7.33 12.71
C LEU A 223 19.28 6.77 14.12
N THR A 224 18.32 7.03 15.01
CA THR A 224 18.25 6.29 16.29
C THR A 224 17.75 4.87 16.05
N ARG A 225 18.02 3.95 16.99
CA ARG A 225 17.52 2.57 16.92
C ARG A 225 15.99 2.52 16.75
N ASP A 226 15.28 3.39 17.47
CA ASP A 226 13.81 3.48 17.40
C ASP A 226 13.35 3.99 16.03
N GLN A 227 14.03 5.00 15.48
CA GLN A 227 13.72 5.51 14.14
C GLN A 227 13.96 4.44 13.06
N THR A 228 15.03 3.65 13.18
CA THR A 228 15.29 2.56 12.23
C THR A 228 14.28 1.44 12.37
N HIS A 229 13.84 1.12 13.60
CA HIS A 229 12.76 0.15 13.81
C HIS A 229 11.44 0.65 13.22
N ASP A 230 11.11 1.93 13.40
CA ASP A 230 9.97 2.57 12.74
C ASP A 230 10.10 2.50 11.20
N ALA A 231 11.30 2.65 10.65
CA ALA A 231 11.58 2.54 9.21
C ALA A 231 11.44 1.11 8.65
N LEU A 232 11.58 0.09 9.49
CA LEU A 232 11.40 -1.31 9.10
C LEU A 232 9.99 -1.83 9.32
N LYS A 233 9.21 -1.22 10.23
CA LYS A 233 7.90 -1.73 10.65
C LYS A 233 6.77 -0.74 10.38
N LYS A 234 6.83 0.43 10.99
CA LYS A 234 5.73 1.39 11.03
C LYS A 234 5.56 2.14 9.71
N PHE A 235 6.63 2.70 9.15
CA PHE A 235 6.57 3.47 7.91
C PHE A 235 6.20 2.60 6.69
N PRO A 236 6.78 1.38 6.51
CA PRO A 236 6.31 0.47 5.47
C PRO A 236 4.84 0.06 5.64
N SER A 237 4.40 -0.25 6.86
CA SER A 237 2.98 -0.56 7.13
C SER A 237 2.06 0.60 6.77
N ASN A 238 2.45 1.84 7.09
CA ASN A 238 1.70 3.03 6.71
C ASN A 238 1.69 3.27 5.20
N CYS A 239 2.81 3.00 4.52
CA CYS A 239 2.91 3.05 3.07
C CYS A 239 1.94 2.07 2.41
N ILE A 240 1.87 0.81 2.88
CA ILE A 240 0.92 -0.19 2.37
C ILE A 240 -0.53 0.24 2.62
N LYS A 241 -0.83 0.79 3.80
CA LYS A 241 -2.19 1.31 4.08
C LYS A 241 -2.55 2.44 3.13
N ARG A 242 -1.64 3.38 2.90
CA ARG A 242 -1.80 4.48 1.95
C ARG A 242 -2.03 3.97 0.52
N SER A 243 -1.27 2.97 0.10
CA SER A 243 -1.38 2.41 -1.24
C SER A 243 -2.73 1.70 -1.46
N ARG A 244 -3.24 1.03 -0.42
CA ARG A 244 -4.62 0.50 -0.39
C ARG A 244 -5.66 1.62 -0.45
N TYR A 245 -5.47 2.72 0.30
CA TYR A 245 -6.38 3.87 0.25
C TYR A 245 -6.43 4.54 -1.13
N ARG A 246 -5.30 4.63 -1.85
CA ARG A 246 -5.28 5.15 -3.22
C ARG A 246 -6.19 4.36 -4.16
N LYS A 247 -6.27 3.03 -3.98
CA LYS A 247 -7.13 2.15 -4.79
C LYS A 247 -8.62 2.31 -4.46
N THR A 248 -8.95 2.94 -3.33
CA THR A 248 -10.34 3.12 -2.89
C THR A 248 -10.85 4.52 -3.19
N TYR A 249 -12.15 4.64 -3.47
CA TYR A 249 -12.80 5.93 -3.61
C TYR A 249 -12.95 6.62 -2.24
N GLU A 250 -12.40 7.82 -2.08
CA GLU A 250 -12.47 8.64 -0.87
C GLU A 250 -12.02 7.94 0.44
N GLY A 251 -11.15 6.94 0.34
CA GLY A 251 -10.65 6.19 1.50
C GLY A 251 -11.68 5.27 2.15
N THR A 252 -12.82 5.02 1.48
CA THR A 252 -13.82 4.07 1.95
C THR A 252 -13.42 2.66 1.53
N ILE A 253 -13.10 1.81 2.49
CA ILE A 253 -12.80 0.40 2.24
C ILE A 253 -14.12 -0.38 2.32
N SER A 254 -14.74 -0.67 1.18
CA SER A 254 -15.79 -1.68 1.13
C SER A 254 -15.17 -3.07 1.07
N HIS A 255 -15.05 -3.73 2.22
CA HIS A 255 -14.91 -5.19 2.21
C HIS A 255 -16.28 -5.78 1.90
N ALA A 256 -16.46 -6.27 0.67
CA ALA A 256 -17.63 -7.08 0.37
C ALA A 256 -17.46 -8.44 1.06
N SER A 257 -18.30 -8.73 2.05
CA SER A 257 -18.41 -10.09 2.56
C SER A 257 -18.88 -11.02 1.44
N LYS A 258 -18.53 -12.31 1.51
CA LYS A 258 -19.10 -13.33 0.60
C LYS A 258 -20.64 -13.25 0.56
N ASN A 259 -21.25 -12.90 1.70
CA ASN A 259 -22.69 -12.72 1.82
C ASN A 259 -23.19 -11.49 1.05
N ASP A 260 -22.45 -10.38 1.07
CA ASP A 260 -22.82 -9.15 0.34
C ASP A 260 -22.72 -9.39 -1.18
N MET A 261 -21.72 -10.18 -1.61
CA MET A 261 -21.57 -10.61 -3.00
C MET A 261 -22.74 -11.49 -3.47
N GLU A 262 -23.18 -12.43 -2.62
CA GLU A 262 -24.33 -13.28 -2.91
C GLU A 262 -25.65 -12.48 -2.94
N GLU A 263 -25.82 -11.53 -2.02
CA GLU A 263 -27.00 -10.66 -2.00
C GLU A 263 -27.06 -9.76 -3.25
N PHE A 264 -25.93 -9.19 -3.67
CA PHE A 264 -25.86 -8.41 -4.90
C PHE A 264 -26.16 -9.26 -6.14
N LYS A 265 -25.62 -10.49 -6.21
CA LYS A 265 -25.94 -11.42 -7.30
C LYS A 265 -27.43 -11.74 -7.36
N LYS A 266 -28.08 -11.99 -6.22
CA LYS A 266 -29.53 -12.22 -6.13
C LYS A 266 -30.33 -10.99 -6.58
N LYS A 267 -29.94 -9.79 -6.14
CA LYS A 267 -30.63 -8.54 -6.53
C LYS A 267 -30.56 -8.26 -8.03
N ASN A 268 -29.48 -8.66 -8.69
CA ASN A 268 -29.23 -8.36 -10.11
C ASN A 268 -29.37 -9.57 -11.05
N GLU A 269 -29.88 -10.70 -10.57
CA GLU A 269 -29.96 -11.98 -11.29
C GLU A 269 -30.64 -11.84 -12.67
N ALA A 270 -31.80 -11.17 -12.72
CA ALA A 270 -32.54 -10.95 -13.96
C ALA A 270 -31.79 -10.08 -14.99
N GLN A 271 -30.92 -9.17 -14.53
CA GLN A 271 -30.11 -8.32 -15.41
C GLN A 271 -28.88 -9.08 -15.92
N ILE A 272 -28.25 -9.83 -15.03
CA ILE A 272 -27.14 -10.74 -15.34
C ILE A 272 -27.57 -11.73 -16.44
N GLU A 273 -28.74 -12.35 -16.29
CA GLU A 273 -29.25 -13.33 -17.26
C GLU A 273 -29.51 -12.67 -18.64
N ARG A 274 -29.97 -11.41 -18.66
CA ARG A 274 -30.17 -10.65 -19.90
C ARG A 274 -28.85 -10.34 -20.62
N ILE A 275 -27.80 -10.02 -19.86
CA ILE A 275 -26.46 -9.77 -20.42
C ILE A 275 -25.89 -11.08 -20.98
N GLN A 276 -25.97 -12.18 -20.23
CA GLN A 276 -25.52 -13.51 -20.68
C GLN A 276 -26.19 -13.96 -21.98
N LYS A 277 -27.52 -13.79 -22.11
CA LYS A 277 -28.25 -14.11 -23.35
C LYS A 277 -27.76 -13.28 -24.54
N LYS A 278 -27.39 -12.02 -24.32
CA LYS A 278 -26.90 -11.13 -25.38
C LYS A 278 -25.46 -11.43 -25.77
N VAL A 279 -24.61 -11.83 -24.82
CA VAL A 279 -23.23 -12.25 -25.08
C VAL A 279 -23.21 -13.55 -25.90
N LYS A 280 -23.97 -14.59 -25.49
CA LYS A 280 -24.12 -15.83 -26.28
C LYS A 280 -24.55 -15.56 -27.73
N LYS A 281 -25.54 -14.68 -27.90
CA LYS A 281 -26.01 -14.27 -29.24
C LYS A 281 -24.95 -13.50 -30.04
N ASN A 282 -24.01 -12.81 -29.39
CA ASN A 282 -22.89 -12.14 -30.08
C ASN A 282 -21.77 -13.12 -30.46
N GLU A 283 -21.57 -14.19 -29.69
CA GLU A 283 -20.66 -15.29 -30.04
C GLU A 283 -21.18 -16.04 -31.28
N GLU A 284 -22.48 -16.36 -31.33
CA GLU A 284 -23.14 -16.96 -32.50
C GLU A 284 -22.96 -16.10 -33.76
N ILE A 285 -23.13 -14.76 -33.64
CA ILE A 285 -22.91 -13.83 -34.76
C ILE A 285 -21.43 -13.78 -35.15
N SER A 286 -20.50 -13.84 -34.18
CA SER A 286 -19.06 -13.88 -34.46
C SER A 286 -18.66 -15.13 -35.24
N GLN A 287 -19.27 -16.27 -34.93
CA GLN A 287 -19.08 -17.53 -35.66
C GLN A 287 -19.68 -17.45 -37.09
N GLN A 288 -20.85 -16.83 -37.27
CA GLN A 288 -21.47 -16.62 -38.59
C GLN A 288 -20.68 -15.67 -39.51
N ILE A 289 -19.90 -14.73 -38.96
CA ILE A 289 -19.03 -13.83 -39.74
C ILE A 289 -17.92 -14.61 -40.47
N GLN A 290 -17.50 -15.77 -39.94
CA GLN A 290 -16.43 -16.55 -40.56
C GLN A 290 -16.89 -17.28 -41.83
N SER A 291 -18.19 -17.61 -41.96
CA SER A 291 -18.75 -18.45 -43.03
C SER A 291 -19.67 -17.74 -44.04
N SER A 292 -20.05 -16.47 -43.83
CA SER A 292 -21.01 -15.73 -44.68
C SER A 292 -20.33 -14.82 -45.74
N ALA A 293 -21.02 -14.56 -46.86
CA ALA A 293 -20.63 -13.56 -47.87
C ALA A 293 -20.90 -12.11 -47.41
N ASP A 294 -21.83 -11.89 -46.47
CA ASP A 294 -22.25 -10.58 -45.94
C ASP A 294 -21.44 -10.13 -44.70
N LYS A 295 -20.12 -10.36 -44.69
CA LYS A 295 -19.26 -10.14 -43.52
C LYS A 295 -19.31 -8.70 -42.99
N ASN A 296 -19.44 -7.71 -43.88
CA ASN A 296 -19.40 -6.29 -43.52
C ASN A 296 -20.65 -5.85 -42.72
N ASN A 297 -21.83 -6.32 -43.11
CA ASN A 297 -23.08 -5.97 -42.44
C ASN A 297 -23.19 -6.64 -41.06
N LEU A 298 -22.79 -7.93 -40.97
CA LEU A 298 -22.72 -8.66 -39.71
C LEU A 298 -21.72 -8.05 -38.71
N LYS A 299 -20.57 -7.56 -39.19
CA LYS A 299 -19.56 -6.88 -38.35
C LYS A 299 -20.07 -5.55 -37.78
N LEU A 300 -20.80 -4.77 -38.58
CA LEU A 300 -21.42 -3.52 -38.14
C LEU A 300 -22.50 -3.78 -37.08
N LYS A 301 -23.33 -4.80 -37.30
CA LYS A 301 -24.37 -5.26 -36.35
C LYS A 301 -23.76 -5.75 -35.03
N LEU A 302 -22.63 -6.48 -35.08
CA LEU A 302 -21.91 -6.93 -33.89
C LEU A 302 -21.38 -5.73 -33.08
N LEU A 303 -20.81 -4.72 -33.75
CA LEU A 303 -20.27 -3.52 -33.12
C LEU A 303 -21.35 -2.74 -32.36
N GLU A 304 -22.52 -2.52 -32.96
CA GLU A 304 -23.64 -1.85 -32.29
C GLU A 304 -24.16 -2.62 -31.08
N ARG A 305 -24.20 -3.95 -31.18
CA ARG A 305 -24.62 -4.82 -30.07
C ARG A 305 -23.62 -4.79 -28.93
N ASN A 306 -22.32 -4.80 -29.22
CA ASN A 306 -21.27 -4.66 -28.20
C ASN A 306 -21.33 -3.30 -27.51
N LYS A 307 -21.61 -2.21 -28.24
CA LYS A 307 -21.85 -0.89 -27.63
C LYS A 307 -23.09 -0.88 -26.72
N LYS A 308 -24.16 -1.59 -27.09
CA LYS A 308 -25.35 -1.71 -26.22
C LYS A 308 -25.05 -2.51 -24.95
N ILE A 309 -24.22 -3.55 -25.04
CA ILE A 309 -23.78 -4.35 -23.88
C ILE A 309 -22.92 -3.50 -22.95
N SER A 310 -21.92 -2.78 -23.46
CA SER A 310 -21.07 -1.93 -22.62
C SER A 310 -21.85 -0.83 -21.89
N VAL A 311 -22.88 -0.26 -22.53
CA VAL A 311 -23.77 0.71 -21.86
C VAL A 311 -24.60 0.07 -20.74
N MET A 312 -25.00 -1.20 -20.86
CA MET A 312 -25.72 -1.90 -19.80
C MET A 312 -24.80 -2.34 -18.67
N GLU A 313 -23.61 -2.84 -19.00
CA GLU A 313 -22.54 -3.16 -18.05
C GLU A 313 -22.19 -1.93 -17.19
N ASN A 314 -22.00 -0.77 -17.84
CA ASN A 314 -21.74 0.50 -17.15
C ASN A 314 -22.92 1.03 -16.34
N LYS A 315 -24.17 0.69 -16.69
CA LYS A 315 -25.35 1.07 -15.89
C LYS A 315 -25.56 0.15 -14.68
N SER A 316 -25.06 -1.07 -14.74
CA SER A 316 -25.25 -2.10 -13.72
C SER A 316 -24.02 -2.32 -12.84
N ASN A 317 -22.88 -1.72 -13.20
CA ASN A 317 -21.57 -1.91 -12.58
C ASN A 317 -21.11 -3.38 -12.59
N ILE A 318 -21.47 -4.08 -13.66
CA ILE A 318 -21.19 -5.51 -13.87
C ILE A 318 -20.26 -5.62 -15.08
N LEU A 319 -19.11 -6.25 -14.93
CA LEU A 319 -18.19 -6.54 -16.03
C LEU A 319 -18.31 -8.01 -16.44
N PHE A 320 -18.51 -8.27 -17.73
CA PHE A 320 -18.57 -9.65 -18.21
C PHE A 320 -17.22 -10.05 -18.82
N ASP A 321 -16.56 -11.04 -18.23
CA ASP A 321 -15.35 -11.63 -18.82
C ASP A 321 -15.77 -12.58 -19.95
N LYS A 322 -15.37 -12.21 -21.17
CA LYS A 322 -15.69 -12.94 -22.40
C LYS A 322 -15.00 -14.30 -22.48
N GLU A 323 -13.85 -14.48 -21.82
CA GLU A 323 -13.08 -15.72 -21.91
C GLU A 323 -13.55 -16.75 -20.89
N SER A 324 -13.86 -16.32 -19.66
CA SER A 324 -14.27 -17.25 -18.59
C SER A 324 -15.79 -17.42 -18.44
N GLN A 325 -16.60 -16.65 -19.18
CA GLN A 325 -18.05 -16.51 -18.98
C GLN A 325 -18.44 -16.15 -17.54
N LYS A 326 -17.49 -15.64 -16.76
CA LYS A 326 -17.72 -15.20 -15.38
C LYS A 326 -18.06 -13.71 -15.37
N ILE A 327 -18.84 -13.38 -14.37
CA ILE A 327 -19.19 -12.00 -14.05
C ILE A 327 -18.13 -11.51 -13.09
N ASP A 328 -17.33 -10.57 -13.55
CA ASP A 328 -16.43 -9.80 -12.70
C ASP A 328 -17.12 -8.52 -12.25
N PHE A 329 -16.78 -8.11 -11.04
CA PHE A 329 -17.23 -6.85 -10.49
C PHE A 329 -16.17 -5.82 -10.86
N ASP A 330 -16.58 -4.64 -11.34
CA ASP A 330 -15.63 -3.53 -11.46
C ASP A 330 -15.44 -2.93 -10.05
N PRO A 331 -14.32 -3.20 -9.35
CA PRO A 331 -14.08 -2.63 -8.03
C PRO A 331 -13.98 -1.10 -8.06
N ASN A 332 -13.84 -0.48 -9.24
CA ASN A 332 -13.80 0.98 -9.41
C ASN A 332 -15.19 1.60 -9.48
N GLN A 333 -16.26 0.81 -9.65
CA GLN A 333 -17.64 1.29 -9.69
C GLN A 333 -18.31 0.94 -8.38
N ASN A 334 -18.20 1.84 -7.39
CA ASN A 334 -18.76 1.79 -6.03
C ASN A 334 -20.16 1.13 -5.91
N VAL A 335 -20.22 -0.19 -5.83
CA VAL A 335 -21.48 -0.94 -5.65
C VAL A 335 -21.78 -1.26 -4.19
N PHE A 336 -20.77 -1.29 -3.32
CA PHE A 336 -20.98 -1.55 -1.89
C PHE A 336 -21.32 -0.25 -1.15
N LEU A 337 -22.30 0.51 -1.67
CA LEU A 337 -22.86 1.63 -0.94
C LEU A 337 -23.91 1.12 0.05
N ASN A 338 -23.39 0.60 1.17
CA ASN A 338 -23.82 1.11 2.46
C ASN A 338 -22.58 1.17 3.35
N PRO A 339 -21.72 2.20 3.21
CA PRO A 339 -20.56 2.31 4.07
C PRO A 339 -21.11 2.58 5.46
N LYS A 340 -21.13 1.54 6.32
CA LYS A 340 -20.99 1.80 7.74
C LYS A 340 -19.69 2.56 7.85
N ARG A 341 -19.79 3.89 7.93
CA ARG A 341 -18.68 4.81 8.11
C ARG A 341 -17.96 4.30 9.36
N VAL A 342 -16.91 3.52 9.19
CA VAL A 342 -16.04 3.15 10.32
C VAL A 342 -15.29 4.43 10.63
N LYS A 343 -15.93 5.29 11.42
CA LYS A 343 -15.25 6.38 12.09
C LYS A 343 -14.28 5.71 13.04
N TYR A 344 -13.00 5.67 12.68
CA TYR A 344 -11.98 5.51 13.69
C TYR A 344 -12.11 6.73 14.61
N PRO A 345 -12.29 6.56 15.93
CA PRO A 345 -12.25 7.68 16.85
C PRO A 345 -10.86 8.31 16.74
N THR A 346 -10.77 9.43 16.03
CA THR A 346 -9.62 10.31 16.14
C THR A 346 -9.72 10.93 17.52
N ASN A 347 -8.93 10.45 18.48
CA ASN A 347 -8.81 11.09 19.76
C ASN A 347 -8.29 12.53 19.51
N PRO A 348 -9.06 13.59 19.80
CA PRO A 348 -8.65 14.96 19.51
C PRO A 348 -7.47 15.43 20.35
N ASN A 349 -7.11 14.69 21.40
CA ASN A 349 -6.04 15.01 22.32
C ASN A 349 -4.93 13.97 22.26
N ASN A 350 -4.02 14.13 21.29
CA ASN A 350 -2.66 13.60 21.39
C ASN A 350 -1.67 14.75 21.15
N GLN A 351 -1.82 15.80 21.95
CA GLN A 351 -0.66 16.55 22.42
C GLN A 351 -0.33 16.03 23.81
N LYS A 352 0.87 15.44 23.92
CA LYS A 352 1.59 15.08 25.14
C LYS A 352 1.24 13.76 25.83
N GLU A 353 2.35 13.12 26.19
CA GLU A 353 2.55 12.13 27.25
C GLU A 353 2.30 10.65 26.93
N SER A 354 3.43 9.99 26.65
CA SER A 354 3.79 8.69 27.17
C SER A 354 3.29 8.47 28.60
N ASN A 355 2.57 7.37 28.81
CA ASN A 355 2.70 6.55 30.03
C ASN A 355 2.16 5.13 29.76
N GLN A 356 2.94 4.14 30.21
CA GLN A 356 2.54 2.75 30.38
C GLN A 356 1.37 2.65 31.37
N MET A 357 0.54 1.60 31.26
CA MET A 357 -0.02 0.76 32.35
C MET A 357 -1.16 -0.12 31.80
N GLN A 358 -0.98 -1.45 31.86
CA GLN A 358 -1.55 -2.40 32.82
C GLN A 358 -2.88 -3.00 32.35
N ILE A 359 -2.88 -4.33 32.32
CA ILE A 359 -4.01 -5.20 31.99
C ILE A 359 -4.77 -5.41 33.30
N GLU A 360 -6.04 -5.00 33.34
CA GLU A 360 -7.00 -5.54 34.30
C GLU A 360 -8.23 -6.07 33.53
N GLU A 361 -8.56 -7.33 33.80
CA GLU A 361 -9.68 -8.06 33.21
C GLU A 361 -11.00 -7.63 33.85
N GLU A 362 -11.89 -7.00 33.07
CA GLU A 362 -13.28 -6.82 33.50
C GLU A 362 -14.10 -8.10 33.28
N LYS A 363 -14.47 -8.75 34.39
CA LYS A 363 -15.53 -9.76 34.40
C LYS A 363 -16.90 -9.10 34.22
N LYS A 364 -17.61 -9.55 33.19
CA LYS A 364 -19.04 -9.31 32.94
C LYS A 364 -19.89 -9.60 34.19
N ASN A 365 -20.85 -8.73 34.48
CA ASN A 365 -22.19 -9.15 34.90
C ASN A 365 -23.28 -8.20 34.39
N GLN A 366 -24.35 -8.81 33.89
CA GLN A 366 -25.58 -8.21 33.38
C GLN A 366 -26.55 -7.82 34.53
N PRO A 367 -27.63 -7.07 34.23
CA PRO A 367 -28.31 -6.18 35.18
C PRO A 367 -29.54 -6.80 35.84
N THR A 368 -29.94 -6.26 37.01
CA THR A 368 -31.29 -6.38 37.57
C THR A 368 -31.71 -5.08 38.29
N ASP A 369 -32.50 -4.28 37.58
CA ASP A 369 -33.84 -3.79 37.93
C ASP A 369 -34.30 -3.56 39.40
N ILE A 370 -34.87 -2.34 39.59
CA ILE A 370 -36.02 -1.94 40.45
C ILE A 370 -35.75 -1.58 41.94
N LYS A 371 -35.85 -0.28 42.29
CA LYS A 371 -36.94 0.36 43.09
C LYS A 371 -36.60 1.78 43.60
N GLN A 372 -37.50 2.71 43.25
CA GLN A 372 -38.14 3.75 44.09
C GLN A 372 -37.36 4.39 45.26
N ASN A 373 -37.14 5.71 45.23
CA ASN A 373 -38.00 6.72 45.89
C ASN A 373 -37.35 8.11 46.00
N ASN A 374 -38.14 9.12 45.62
CA ASN A 374 -38.30 10.48 46.17
C ASN A 374 -37.15 11.15 46.94
N SER A 375 -36.73 12.34 46.49
CA SER A 375 -37.13 13.61 47.15
C SER A 375 -36.53 14.86 46.47
N ASN A 376 -37.43 15.81 46.26
CA ASN A 376 -37.28 17.27 46.13
C ASN A 376 -35.93 17.89 46.56
N ASN A 377 -35.39 18.80 45.74
CA ASN A 377 -35.63 20.24 45.94
C ASN A 377 -34.93 21.12 44.88
N ASN A 378 -35.68 22.12 44.43
CA ASN A 378 -35.21 23.29 43.71
C ASN A 378 -34.18 24.08 44.54
N ASN A 379 -33.23 24.73 43.88
CA ASN A 379 -33.11 26.19 43.91
C ASN A 379 -32.04 26.71 42.94
N ASN A 380 -32.50 27.61 42.07
CA ASN A 380 -31.70 28.58 41.35
C ASN A 380 -31.01 29.52 42.34
N THR A 381 -29.72 29.81 42.14
CA THR A 381 -29.21 31.18 42.32
C THR A 381 -27.97 31.42 41.48
N SER A 382 -28.09 32.39 40.57
CA SER A 382 -27.04 33.10 39.86
C SER A 382 -26.20 33.96 40.81
N VAL A 383 -24.87 33.92 40.74
CA VAL A 383 -24.01 35.10 41.00
C VAL A 383 -22.73 35.04 40.15
N GLN A 384 -22.35 36.23 39.73
CA GLN A 384 -21.32 36.70 38.81
C GLN A 384 -19.87 36.29 39.09
N GLU A 385 -19.14 36.22 37.97
CA GLU A 385 -17.79 36.72 37.71
C GLU A 385 -16.92 37.16 38.90
N ASN A 386 -15.72 36.57 38.99
CA ASN A 386 -14.50 37.35 39.19
C ASN A 386 -13.30 36.64 38.54
N LYS A 387 -12.59 37.41 37.72
CA LYS A 387 -11.28 37.09 37.13
C LYS A 387 -10.22 37.27 38.21
N GLU A 388 -9.31 36.31 38.36
CA GLU A 388 -7.98 36.57 38.90
C GLU A 388 -6.95 35.66 38.23
N GLU A 389 -5.96 36.29 37.61
CA GLU A 389 -4.76 35.68 37.04
C GLU A 389 -3.86 35.15 38.17
N GLN A 390 -3.40 33.90 38.06
CA GLN A 390 -2.17 33.46 38.74
C GLN A 390 -1.25 32.70 37.79
N LYS A 391 -0.04 33.24 37.66
CA LYS A 391 1.13 32.67 36.97
C LYS A 391 1.59 31.36 37.64
N PRO A 392 2.22 30.43 36.88
CA PRO A 392 2.55 29.09 37.36
C PRO A 392 3.78 29.06 38.30
N LYS A 393 3.67 28.25 39.35
CA LYS A 393 4.74 27.91 40.31
C LYS A 393 5.78 26.97 39.69
N LEU A 394 7.05 27.33 39.84
CA LEU A 394 8.23 26.49 39.65
C LEU A 394 8.30 25.43 40.76
N LEU A 395 8.52 24.17 40.39
CA LEU A 395 8.82 23.08 41.33
C LEU A 395 10.26 22.61 41.11
N SER A 396 11.07 22.83 42.13
CA SER A 396 12.44 22.36 42.31
C SER A 396 12.46 20.89 42.73
N PHE A 397 13.34 20.08 42.13
CA PHE A 397 13.65 18.73 42.58
C PHE A 397 14.92 18.75 43.45
N SER A 398 14.84 18.19 44.66
CA SER A 398 15.97 17.86 45.52
C SER A 398 16.35 16.39 45.34
N ILE A 399 17.64 16.14 45.12
CA ILE A 399 18.26 14.81 45.06
C ILE A 399 18.68 14.42 46.48
N THR A 400 18.40 13.19 46.88
CA THR A 400 19.11 12.52 47.98
C THR A 400 19.54 11.13 47.52
N ASN A 401 20.84 10.91 47.73
CA ASN A 401 21.74 9.79 47.43
C ASN A 401 21.16 8.40 47.15
#